data_AF-A0AB38RJI0-F1
#
_entry.id   AF-A0AB38RJI0-F1
#
_cell.length_a   1.000
_cell.length_b   1.000
_cell.length_c   1.000
_cell.angle_alpha   90.00
_cell.angle_beta   90.00
_cell.angle_gamma   90.00
#
_symmetry.space_group_name_H-M   'P 1'
#
loop_
_entity.id
_entity.type
_entity.pdbx_description
1 polymer ?
#
loop_
_entity_poly.entity_id
_entity_poly.type
_entity_poly.pdbx_seq_one_letter_code
_entity_poly.pdbx_strand_id
1 'polypeptide(L)'
;MDRSRLKHWPSSHRISTREFVPAQLFGIGAGGIAMASGLDWFWALAIGCVVAGSMLLHVGGWSVMSWIVRYFRYLHRKDVDRSTIVSFHTPSEQSIGLRVDGSSLVAVVEIAPPRDYLTRIGRHSFDASHLLPTAALANCLYQHDISLTGIDIVSHGYRAASGTPATEVYERLIGPLPATATRSVWLALRFDALEGGAAVERRGGGEQGAGRAIAVAANRVIRVLDSAGCKARILTAPEIASSTAQVTRGVAGHEVTETWRSTPLPGVSNVGFGIEPRFITTATLTRVWAVATVGTSVTIRLRPTGQRGEAKVSATCRFTTRNPPENAPLAGLVSLRGRQRDGLLTNLPTALAALDGITPGVRMDGGTLDSLALPLAGCGQLVGSDRNGHGVAARISGPGVNTVLVAGELYLAQQLIFRAIATGALVLVHTDRPQAWTALTDSMGVPDRLRVSGQGGGPEGAFNTVVFDGVEGLSPRAGVTAIYVYGHPRQWPRVDPEISIVQPFALGDKITVETGRTRVDLTLVTIASETSFIGRPRAGDAHQMA
;
A
#
# COMPACT_ATOMS: atom_id res chain seq x y z
N MET A 1 0.47 21.00 17.23
CA MET A 1 -0.58 20.90 16.18
C MET A 1 -1.82 21.61 16.69
N ASP A 2 -2.22 22.68 16.02
CA ASP A 2 -3.42 23.44 16.32
C ASP A 2 -4.66 22.56 16.02
N ARG A 3 -5.19 21.93 17.08
CA ARG A 3 -6.25 20.91 17.04
C ARG A 3 -7.67 21.49 16.83
N SER A 4 -7.78 22.82 16.76
CA SER A 4 -9.03 23.58 16.53
C SER A 4 -9.72 23.27 15.19
N ARG A 5 -9.04 22.55 14.28
CA ARG A 5 -9.51 22.38 12.91
C ARG A 5 -10.34 21.12 12.66
N LEU A 6 -10.36 20.10 13.53
CA LEU A 6 -11.02 18.80 13.25
C LEU A 6 -12.57 18.92 13.23
N LYS A 7 -13.19 19.20 12.08
CA LYS A 7 -14.63 19.52 11.99
C LYS A 7 -15.56 18.32 11.76
N HIS A 8 -15.07 17.22 11.18
CA HIS A 8 -15.91 16.09 10.73
C HIS A 8 -15.61 14.76 11.39
N TRP A 9 -14.59 14.75 12.25
CA TRP A 9 -14.32 13.66 13.16
C TRP A 9 -15.06 13.97 14.49
N PRO A 10 -15.50 12.98 15.29
CA PRO A 10 -16.13 13.24 16.60
C PRO A 10 -15.32 14.12 17.57
N SER A 11 -14.12 14.53 17.19
CA SER A 11 -13.27 15.54 17.82
C SER A 11 -13.65 17.00 17.52
N SER A 12 -14.75 17.28 16.81
CA SER A 12 -15.21 18.67 16.66
C SER A 12 -15.80 19.14 17.99
N HIS A 13 -15.45 20.33 18.44
CA HIS A 13 -15.93 21.00 19.67
C HIS A 13 -17.46 21.10 19.85
N ARG A 14 -18.26 20.47 19.00
CA ARG A 14 -19.69 20.30 19.20
C ARG A 14 -19.90 19.06 20.06
N ILE A 15 -20.30 19.29 21.31
CA ILE A 15 -20.86 18.27 22.18
C ILE A 15 -22.01 17.62 21.41
N SER A 16 -21.81 16.38 20.96
CA SER A 16 -22.86 15.60 20.33
C SER A 16 -23.95 15.31 21.36
N THR A 17 -25.23 15.32 20.96
CA THR A 17 -26.33 14.88 21.84
C THR A 17 -26.10 13.48 22.39
N ARG A 18 -25.36 12.64 21.64
CA ARG A 18 -24.94 11.30 22.07
C ARG A 18 -23.92 11.28 23.21
N GLU A 19 -23.17 12.36 23.42
CA GLU A 19 -22.19 12.48 24.52
C GLU A 19 -22.77 13.26 25.71
N PHE A 20 -23.68 14.20 25.42
CA PHE A 20 -24.33 15.01 26.44
C PHE A 20 -25.24 14.20 27.36
N VAL A 21 -26.12 13.35 26.80
CA VAL A 21 -27.07 12.56 27.58
C VAL A 21 -26.37 11.61 28.57
N PRO A 22 -25.35 10.82 28.17
CA PRO A 22 -24.59 10.01 29.12
C PRO A 22 -23.84 10.85 30.16
N ALA A 23 -23.23 11.98 29.76
CA ALA A 23 -22.53 12.86 30.71
C ALA A 23 -23.48 13.40 31.79
N GLN A 24 -24.71 13.76 31.42
CA GLN A 24 -25.75 14.15 32.37
C GLN A 24 -26.15 13.00 33.28
N LEU A 25 -26.34 11.78 32.74
CA LEU A 25 -26.67 10.60 33.56
C LEU A 25 -25.57 10.28 34.58
N PHE A 26 -24.29 10.37 34.20
CA PHE A 26 -23.18 10.21 35.14
C PHE A 26 -23.13 11.33 36.19
N GLY A 27 -23.40 12.58 35.80
CA GLY A 27 -23.50 13.70 36.74
C GLY A 27 -24.65 13.53 37.73
N ILE A 28 -25.83 13.14 37.26
CA ILE A 28 -27.01 12.84 38.09
C ILE A 28 -26.71 11.67 39.03
N GLY A 29 -26.06 10.61 38.53
CA GLY A 29 -25.65 9.47 39.34
C GLY A 29 -24.66 9.86 40.45
N ALA A 30 -23.63 10.63 40.12
CA ALA A 30 -22.65 11.10 41.10
C ALA A 30 -23.28 12.03 42.15
N GLY A 31 -24.15 12.95 41.74
CA GLY A 31 -24.90 13.81 42.66
C GLY A 31 -25.87 13.02 43.54
N GLY A 32 -26.54 12.01 42.99
CA GLY A 32 -27.42 11.11 43.73
C GLY A 32 -26.66 10.29 44.79
N ILE A 33 -25.48 9.76 44.45
CA ILE A 33 -24.61 9.04 45.40
C ILE A 33 -24.13 9.97 46.51
N ALA A 34 -23.76 11.22 46.18
CA ALA A 34 -23.36 12.22 47.16
C ALA A 34 -24.49 12.52 48.16
N MET A 35 -25.72 12.74 47.67
CA MET A 35 -26.88 12.93 48.55
C MET A 35 -27.17 11.70 49.41
N ALA A 36 -27.08 10.50 48.85
CA ALA A 36 -27.28 9.24 49.59
C ALA A 36 -26.21 9.01 50.68
N SER A 37 -25.04 9.63 50.54
CA SER A 37 -23.94 9.59 51.51
C SER A 37 -24.06 10.67 52.59
N GLY A 38 -25.16 11.45 52.61
CA GLY A 38 -25.42 12.49 53.62
C GLY A 38 -24.82 13.86 53.31
N LEU A 39 -24.37 14.10 52.07
CA LEU A 39 -23.88 15.41 51.64
C LEU A 39 -25.04 16.37 51.37
N ASP A 40 -24.86 17.65 51.70
CA ASP A 40 -25.84 18.71 51.42
C ASP A 40 -26.09 18.86 49.90
N TRP A 41 -27.32 19.23 49.54
CA TRP A 41 -27.81 19.26 48.16
C TRP A 41 -26.96 20.18 47.26
N PHE A 42 -26.44 21.28 47.81
CA PHE A 42 -25.57 22.21 47.08
C PHE A 42 -24.25 21.53 46.67
N TRP A 43 -23.61 20.79 47.58
CA TRP A 43 -22.37 20.08 47.29
C TRP A 43 -22.61 18.87 46.39
N ALA A 44 -23.73 18.17 46.55
CA ALA A 44 -24.12 17.09 45.65
C ALA A 44 -24.37 17.57 44.22
N LEU A 45 -25.06 18.71 44.05
CA LEU A 45 -25.25 19.34 42.74
C LEU A 45 -23.92 19.78 42.13
N ALA A 46 -23.04 20.41 42.93
CA ALA A 46 -21.70 20.80 42.48
C ALA A 46 -20.89 19.60 41.98
N ILE A 47 -20.88 18.49 42.73
CA ILE A 47 -20.23 17.24 42.32
C ILE A 47 -20.82 16.72 41.00
N GLY A 48 -22.14 16.69 40.89
CA GLY A 48 -22.82 16.25 39.66
C GLY A 48 -22.44 17.11 38.44
N CYS A 49 -22.42 18.44 38.59
CA CYS A 49 -22.00 19.37 37.54
C CYS A 49 -20.51 19.22 37.18
N VAL A 50 -19.62 19.04 38.17
CA VAL A 50 -18.19 18.82 37.94
C VAL A 50 -17.96 17.51 37.20
N VAL A 51 -18.62 16.42 37.61
CA VAL A 51 -18.51 15.13 36.93
C VAL A 51 -19.04 15.23 35.50
N ALA A 52 -20.24 15.78 35.28
CA ALA A 52 -20.80 15.97 33.94
C ALA A 52 -19.89 16.86 33.06
N GLY A 53 -19.39 17.97 33.61
CA GLY A 53 -18.46 18.86 32.93
C GLY A 53 -17.15 18.18 32.56
N SER A 54 -16.58 17.40 33.49
CA SER A 54 -15.34 16.65 33.27
C SER A 54 -15.48 15.60 32.16
N MET A 55 -16.65 14.95 32.05
CA MET A 55 -16.93 13.97 31.00
C MET A 55 -16.96 14.58 29.59
N LEU A 56 -17.26 15.88 29.50
CA LEU A 56 -17.30 16.67 28.27
C LEU A 56 -15.95 17.33 27.93
N LEU A 57 -14.98 17.32 28.85
CA LEU A 57 -13.64 17.81 28.58
C LEU A 57 -12.97 16.96 27.49
N HIS A 58 -12.36 17.64 26.53
CA HIS A 58 -11.70 16.99 25.40
C HIS A 58 -10.20 16.85 25.66
N VAL A 59 -9.74 15.63 25.93
CA VAL A 59 -8.32 15.32 26.11
C VAL A 59 -7.82 14.55 24.88
N GLY A 60 -6.82 15.08 24.18
CA GLY A 60 -6.28 14.42 22.99
C GLY A 60 -7.23 14.38 21.78
N GLY A 61 -8.23 15.26 21.73
CA GLY A 61 -9.23 15.33 20.65
C GLY A 61 -10.45 14.43 20.86
N TRP A 62 -10.63 13.84 22.04
CA TRP A 62 -11.79 13.02 22.38
C TRP A 62 -12.32 13.44 23.75
N SER A 63 -13.64 13.37 23.95
CA SER A 63 -14.25 13.53 25.29
C SER A 63 -13.76 12.44 26.25
N VAL A 64 -13.69 12.73 27.55
CA VAL A 64 -13.35 11.74 28.58
C VAL A 64 -14.31 10.55 28.53
N MET A 65 -15.59 10.78 28.22
CA MET A 65 -16.56 9.72 27.96
C MET A 65 -16.13 8.79 26.80
N SER A 66 -15.71 9.37 25.67
CA SER A 66 -15.20 8.59 24.53
C SER A 66 -13.98 7.75 24.90
N TRP A 67 -13.11 8.27 25.77
CA TRP A 67 -11.98 7.52 26.32
C TRP A 67 -12.43 6.33 27.17
N ILE A 68 -13.38 6.54 28.07
CA ILE A 68 -13.95 5.50 28.94
C ILE A 68 -14.59 4.38 28.09
N VAL A 69 -15.44 4.74 27.12
CA VAL A 69 -16.08 3.76 26.22
C VAL A 69 -15.05 2.96 25.42
N ARG A 70 -13.97 3.60 24.95
CA ARG A 70 -12.88 2.92 24.24
C ARG A 70 -12.12 1.97 25.15
N TYR A 71 -11.83 2.39 26.38
CA TYR A 71 -11.15 1.57 27.37
C TYR A 71 -11.99 0.34 27.76
N PHE A 72 -13.27 0.53 28.07
CA PHE A 72 -14.18 -0.59 28.35
C PHE A 72 -14.34 -1.53 27.16
N ARG A 73 -14.41 -1.01 25.92
CA ARG A 73 -14.44 -1.85 24.71
C ARG A 73 -13.14 -2.64 24.53
N TYR A 74 -12.00 -2.01 24.78
CA TYR A 74 -10.69 -2.66 24.74
C TYR A 74 -10.63 -3.84 25.73
N LEU A 75 -11.21 -3.68 26.92
CA LEU A 75 -11.29 -4.73 27.94
C LEU A 75 -12.32 -5.82 27.62
N HIS A 76 -13.51 -5.45 27.14
CA HIS A 76 -14.65 -6.37 26.92
C HIS A 76 -14.72 -6.90 25.49
N ARG A 77 -13.56 -7.13 24.89
CA ARG A 77 -13.47 -7.53 23.49
C ARG A 77 -14.15 -8.88 23.27
N LYS A 78 -15.10 -8.92 22.34
CA LYS A 78 -15.59 -10.19 21.77
C LYS A 78 -14.75 -10.52 20.54
N ASP A 79 -14.38 -11.78 20.41
CA ASP A 79 -13.75 -12.29 19.20
C ASP A 79 -14.76 -12.22 18.04
N VAL A 80 -14.37 -11.51 16.97
CA VAL A 80 -15.24 -11.29 15.80
C VAL A 80 -14.91 -12.26 14.66
N ASP A 81 -13.94 -13.16 14.83
CA ASP A 81 -13.42 -13.93 13.70
C ASP A 81 -14.11 -15.30 13.54
N ARG A 82 -15.37 -15.28 13.09
CA ARG A 82 -16.04 -16.46 12.52
C ARG A 82 -15.92 -16.57 11.00
N SER A 83 -15.13 -15.68 10.41
CA SER A 83 -14.99 -15.59 8.97
C SER A 83 -14.14 -16.73 8.41
N THR A 84 -14.55 -17.27 7.27
CA THR A 84 -13.82 -18.35 6.59
C THR A 84 -13.48 -17.93 5.17
N ILE A 85 -12.28 -18.27 4.70
CA ILE A 85 -11.91 -18.14 3.30
C ILE A 85 -12.16 -19.49 2.65
N VAL A 86 -13.05 -19.53 1.67
CA VAL A 86 -13.48 -20.74 0.96
C VAL A 86 -13.13 -20.64 -0.53
N SER A 87 -12.86 -21.79 -1.14
CA SER A 87 -12.73 -21.90 -2.59
C SER A 87 -14.11 -22.12 -3.20
N PHE A 88 -14.48 -21.27 -4.15
CA PHE A 88 -15.72 -21.36 -4.90
C PHE A 88 -15.41 -21.66 -6.36
N HIS A 89 -16.09 -22.66 -6.93
CA HIS A 89 -15.94 -23.02 -8.34
C HIS A 89 -17.04 -22.34 -9.15
N THR A 90 -16.61 -21.52 -10.11
CA THR A 90 -17.52 -20.90 -11.07
C THR A 90 -18.09 -21.96 -12.04
N PRO A 91 -19.19 -21.68 -12.75
CA PRO A 91 -19.71 -22.59 -13.78
C PRO A 91 -18.70 -22.92 -14.90
N SER A 92 -17.68 -22.08 -15.10
CA SER A 92 -16.57 -22.31 -16.03
C SER A 92 -15.40 -23.07 -15.38
N GLU A 93 -15.62 -23.76 -14.27
CA GLU A 93 -14.64 -24.52 -13.47
C GLU A 93 -13.43 -23.71 -12.93
N GLN A 94 -13.43 -22.39 -13.09
CA GLN A 94 -12.41 -21.54 -12.48
C GLN A 94 -12.65 -21.45 -10.96
N SER A 95 -11.63 -21.78 -10.18
CA SER A 95 -11.64 -21.64 -8.72
C SER A 95 -11.33 -20.20 -8.33
N ILE A 96 -12.20 -19.58 -7.53
CA ILE A 96 -12.02 -18.25 -6.95
C ILE A 96 -12.08 -18.32 -5.43
N GLY A 97 -11.38 -17.42 -4.75
CA GLY A 97 -11.44 -17.29 -3.30
C GLY A 97 -12.56 -16.36 -2.87
N LEU A 98 -13.36 -16.79 -1.90
CA LEU A 98 -14.39 -15.97 -1.27
C LEU A 98 -14.15 -15.96 0.23
N ARG A 99 -14.19 -14.77 0.83
CA ARG A 99 -14.35 -14.65 2.27
C ARG A 99 -15.82 -14.56 2.60
N VAL A 100 -16.28 -15.43 3.50
CA VAL A 100 -17.67 -15.51 3.94
C VAL A 100 -17.75 -15.14 5.42
N ASP A 101 -18.68 -14.24 5.73
CA ASP A 101 -19.04 -13.81 7.09
C ASP A 101 -20.56 -13.65 7.17
N GLY A 102 -21.25 -14.71 7.60
CA GLY A 102 -22.71 -14.78 7.57
C GLY A 102 -23.25 -14.60 6.13
N SER A 103 -24.06 -13.57 5.92
CA SER A 103 -24.60 -13.20 4.61
C SER A 103 -23.65 -12.39 3.73
N SER A 104 -22.53 -11.90 4.29
CA SER A 104 -21.58 -11.06 3.58
C SER A 104 -20.51 -11.91 2.89
N LEU A 105 -20.41 -11.77 1.58
CA LEU A 105 -19.36 -12.36 0.75
C LEU A 105 -18.40 -11.28 0.27
N VAL A 106 -17.10 -11.60 0.25
CA VAL A 106 -16.06 -10.73 -0.28
C VAL A 106 -15.22 -11.48 -1.31
N ALA A 107 -15.15 -10.92 -2.51
CA ALA A 107 -14.24 -11.36 -3.56
C ALA A 107 -13.09 -10.37 -3.68
N VAL A 108 -11.87 -10.86 -3.82
CA VAL A 108 -10.66 -10.02 -3.88
C VAL A 108 -10.11 -10.02 -5.30
N VAL A 109 -9.93 -8.84 -5.85
CA VAL A 109 -9.35 -8.62 -7.18
C VAL A 109 -8.00 -7.94 -7.02
N GLU A 110 -6.95 -8.54 -7.56
CA GLU A 110 -5.61 -7.94 -7.60
C GLU A 110 -5.41 -7.17 -8.90
N ILE A 111 -4.87 -5.96 -8.78
CA ILE A 111 -4.46 -5.13 -9.92
C ILE A 111 -3.04 -5.51 -10.32
N ALA A 112 -2.86 -5.89 -11.58
CA ALA A 112 -1.55 -6.17 -12.13
C ALA A 112 -0.80 -4.86 -12.39
N PRO A 113 0.51 -4.80 -12.11
CA PRO A 113 1.26 -3.58 -12.33
C PRO A 113 1.43 -3.31 -13.84
N PRO A 114 1.31 -2.05 -14.29
CA PRO A 114 1.36 -1.71 -15.71
C PRO A 114 2.75 -2.01 -16.29
N ARG A 115 2.82 -2.37 -17.57
CA ARG A 115 4.10 -2.52 -18.26
C ARG A 115 4.64 -1.14 -18.67
N ASP A 116 5.95 -1.02 -18.82
CA ASP A 116 6.63 0.04 -19.58
C ASP A 116 6.27 1.47 -19.14
N TYR A 117 6.38 1.75 -17.83
CA TYR A 117 6.12 3.09 -17.30
C TYR A 117 7.28 3.63 -16.47
N LEU A 118 7.43 4.95 -16.57
CA LEU A 118 8.28 5.76 -15.72
C LEU A 118 7.41 6.55 -14.75
N THR A 119 7.91 6.75 -13.53
CA THR A 119 7.23 7.59 -12.54
C THR A 119 8.10 8.80 -12.24
N ARG A 120 7.53 10.00 -12.36
CA ARG A 120 8.20 11.23 -11.90
C ARG A 120 7.79 11.52 -10.47
N ILE A 121 8.78 11.76 -9.63
CA ILE A 121 8.63 11.89 -8.19
C ILE A 121 9.20 13.24 -7.77
N GLY A 122 8.33 14.10 -7.27
CA GLY A 122 8.70 15.29 -6.53
C GLY A 122 8.47 15.13 -5.03
N ARG A 123 8.81 16.15 -4.25
CA ARG A 123 8.59 16.14 -2.79
C ARG A 123 7.10 16.06 -2.41
N HIS A 124 6.24 16.60 -3.26
CA HIS A 124 4.78 16.65 -3.05
C HIS A 124 3.98 16.13 -4.25
N SER A 125 4.65 15.71 -5.31
CA SER A 125 4.04 15.17 -6.52
C SER A 125 4.50 13.74 -6.75
N PHE A 126 3.58 12.92 -7.20
CA PHE A 126 3.85 11.56 -7.65
C PHE A 126 3.06 11.42 -8.95
N ASP A 127 3.73 11.68 -10.06
CA ASP A 127 3.13 11.64 -11.38
C ASP A 127 3.37 10.25 -11.98
N ALA A 128 2.34 9.42 -11.80
CA ALA A 128 2.26 8.11 -12.41
C ALA A 128 1.34 8.18 -13.62
N SER A 129 1.82 7.69 -14.76
CA SER A 129 1.04 7.61 -16.01
C SER A 129 -0.19 6.70 -15.92
N HIS A 130 -0.26 5.85 -14.90
CA HIS A 130 -1.32 4.86 -14.72
C HIS A 130 -1.95 4.95 -13.34
N LEU A 131 -3.23 5.36 -13.33
CA LEU A 131 -4.04 5.60 -12.14
C LEU A 131 -5.27 4.68 -12.16
N LEU A 132 -5.79 4.34 -10.98
CA LEU A 132 -7.07 3.63 -10.86
C LEU A 132 -8.23 4.51 -11.37
N PRO A 133 -9.16 3.95 -12.15
CA PRO A 133 -10.37 4.64 -12.56
C PRO A 133 -11.39 4.66 -11.42
N THR A 134 -11.14 5.46 -10.39
CA THR A 134 -11.87 5.47 -9.11
C THR A 134 -13.36 5.80 -9.28
N ALA A 135 -13.73 6.69 -10.20
CA ALA A 135 -15.11 6.98 -10.55
C ALA A 135 -15.81 5.78 -11.20
N ALA A 136 -15.12 5.07 -12.10
CA ALA A 136 -15.65 3.86 -12.73
C ALA A 136 -15.85 2.74 -11.70
N LEU A 137 -14.95 2.62 -10.73
CA LEU A 137 -15.11 1.72 -9.58
C LEU A 137 -16.31 2.09 -8.72
N ALA A 138 -16.54 3.37 -8.41
CA ALA A 138 -17.73 3.80 -7.68
C ALA A 138 -19.03 3.48 -8.46
N ASN A 139 -19.03 3.63 -9.78
CA ASN A 139 -20.15 3.20 -10.62
C ASN A 139 -20.40 1.68 -10.57
N CYS A 140 -19.38 0.88 -10.29
CA CYS A 140 -19.51 -0.56 -10.09
C CYS A 140 -20.18 -0.93 -8.77
N LEU A 141 -20.51 0.02 -7.88
CA LEU A 141 -21.36 -0.25 -6.72
C LEU A 141 -22.79 -0.65 -7.15
N TYR A 142 -23.26 -0.17 -8.31
CA TYR A 142 -24.58 -0.47 -8.87
C TYR A 142 -24.44 -1.13 -10.23
N GLN A 143 -24.61 -2.46 -10.28
CA GLN A 143 -24.37 -3.25 -11.50
C GLN A 143 -25.63 -3.95 -11.98
N HIS A 144 -26.46 -3.28 -12.79
CA HIS A 144 -27.70 -3.84 -13.33
C HIS A 144 -28.56 -4.51 -12.24
N ASP A 145 -28.48 -5.83 -12.16
CA ASP A 145 -29.26 -6.69 -11.29
C ASP A 145 -28.55 -7.09 -9.98
N ILE A 146 -27.31 -6.62 -9.75
CA ILE A 146 -26.48 -6.85 -8.56
C ILE A 146 -26.01 -5.50 -7.99
N SER A 147 -26.20 -5.30 -6.69
CA SER A 147 -25.66 -4.14 -5.96
C SER A 147 -24.58 -4.60 -5.00
N LEU A 148 -23.41 -3.96 -5.02
CA LEU A 148 -22.34 -4.20 -4.06
C LEU A 148 -22.56 -3.32 -2.83
N THR A 149 -22.34 -3.90 -1.64
CA THR A 149 -22.42 -3.17 -0.37
C THR A 149 -21.18 -2.31 -0.13
N GLY A 150 -20.10 -2.56 -0.86
CA GLY A 150 -18.91 -1.71 -0.86
C GLY A 150 -17.78 -2.23 -1.73
N ILE A 151 -16.83 -1.34 -2.01
CA ILE A 151 -15.54 -1.65 -2.64
C ILE A 151 -14.45 -1.05 -1.77
N ASP A 152 -13.54 -1.88 -1.26
CA ASP A 152 -12.36 -1.42 -0.53
C ASP A 152 -11.13 -1.51 -1.43
N ILE A 153 -10.53 -0.35 -1.70
CA ILE A 153 -9.28 -0.21 -2.45
C ILE A 153 -8.15 -0.25 -1.43
N VAL A 154 -7.44 -1.38 -1.36
CA VAL A 154 -6.35 -1.62 -0.40
C VAL A 154 -5.02 -1.54 -1.15
N SER A 155 -4.24 -0.50 -0.87
CA SER A 155 -2.88 -0.36 -1.37
C SER A 155 -1.89 -0.71 -0.26
N HIS A 156 -1.01 -1.67 -0.49
CA HIS A 156 0.07 -2.02 0.43
C HIS A 156 1.41 -2.00 -0.29
N GLY A 157 2.43 -1.38 0.31
CA GLY A 157 3.74 -1.34 -0.31
C GLY A 157 4.89 -1.09 0.66
N TYR A 158 6.08 -1.20 0.09
CA TYR A 158 7.38 -1.08 0.74
C TYR A 158 8.21 -0.05 -0.04
N ARG A 159 8.88 0.85 0.68
CA ARG A 159 9.82 1.82 0.06
C ARG A 159 11.11 1.13 -0.37
N ALA A 160 11.59 0.21 0.46
CA ALA A 160 12.75 -0.62 0.25
C ALA A 160 12.52 -2.00 0.88
N ALA A 161 13.21 -3.02 0.39
CA ALA A 161 13.23 -4.35 1.01
C ALA A 161 14.05 -4.31 2.31
N SER A 162 13.75 -5.18 3.26
CA SER A 162 14.51 -5.26 4.52
C SER A 162 15.64 -6.29 4.45
N GLY A 163 16.71 -6.06 5.22
CA GLY A 163 17.72 -7.08 5.49
C GLY A 163 18.95 -7.05 4.57
N THR A 164 19.25 -5.91 3.94
CA THR A 164 20.49 -5.74 3.17
C THR A 164 21.16 -4.40 3.53
N PRO A 165 22.51 -4.29 3.44
CA PRO A 165 23.19 -3.00 3.59
C PRO A 165 22.72 -1.96 2.56
N ALA A 166 22.40 -2.40 1.34
CA ALA A 166 21.90 -1.53 0.27
C ALA A 166 20.58 -0.84 0.63
N THR A 167 19.72 -1.48 1.43
CA THR A 167 18.47 -0.90 1.90
C THR A 167 18.68 0.44 2.59
N GLU A 168 19.59 0.52 3.56
CA GLU A 168 19.80 1.74 4.35
C GLU A 168 20.41 2.86 3.50
N VAL A 169 21.32 2.51 2.59
CA VAL A 169 21.91 3.45 1.63
C VAL A 169 20.83 3.99 0.69
N TYR A 170 19.99 3.11 0.15
CA TYR A 170 18.91 3.47 -0.75
C TYR A 170 17.84 4.33 -0.08
N GLU A 171 17.46 4.03 1.17
CA GLU A 171 16.52 4.85 1.93
C GLU A 171 17.06 6.28 2.17
N ARG A 172 18.37 6.43 2.42
CA ARG A 172 19.01 7.75 2.51
C ARG A 172 19.04 8.48 1.17
N LEU A 173 19.29 7.77 0.07
CA LEU A 173 19.28 8.33 -1.28
C LEU A 173 17.91 8.91 -1.65
N ILE A 174 16.83 8.15 -1.45
CA ILE A 174 15.47 8.61 -1.79
C ILE A 174 14.95 9.66 -0.80
N GLY A 175 15.45 9.69 0.43
CA GLY A 175 15.08 10.66 1.45
C GLY A 175 13.56 10.80 1.61
N PRO A 176 13.01 12.04 1.57
CA PRO A 176 11.59 12.30 1.78
C PRO A 176 10.72 12.11 0.52
N LEU A 177 11.26 11.59 -0.59
CA LEU A 177 10.46 11.35 -1.79
C LEU A 177 9.42 10.25 -1.51
N PRO A 178 8.17 10.35 -1.98
CA PRO A 178 7.14 9.30 -1.84
C PRO A 178 7.39 8.07 -2.74
N ALA A 179 8.65 7.66 -2.89
CA ALA A 179 9.07 6.52 -3.69
C ALA A 179 8.73 5.20 -2.99
N THR A 180 7.72 4.51 -3.50
CA THR A 180 7.33 3.17 -3.06
C THR A 180 7.83 2.17 -4.09
N ALA A 181 8.88 1.41 -3.77
CA ALA A 181 9.46 0.48 -4.74
C ALA A 181 8.48 -0.60 -5.18
N THR A 182 7.83 -1.26 -4.22
CA THR A 182 6.83 -2.29 -4.48
C THR A 182 5.51 -1.88 -3.87
N ARG A 183 4.42 -1.95 -4.64
CA ARG A 183 3.06 -1.71 -4.17
C ARG A 183 2.12 -2.69 -4.84
N SER A 184 1.39 -3.44 -4.03
CA SER A 184 0.27 -4.26 -4.45
C SER A 184 -1.02 -3.50 -4.17
N VAL A 185 -1.97 -3.60 -5.09
CA VAL A 185 -3.28 -2.97 -4.99
C VAL A 185 -4.35 -4.04 -5.14
N TRP A 186 -5.20 -4.17 -4.15
CA TRP A 186 -6.32 -5.11 -4.14
C TRP A 186 -7.64 -4.35 -4.03
N LEU A 187 -8.66 -4.85 -4.71
CA LEU A 187 -10.04 -4.43 -4.58
C LEU A 187 -10.80 -5.54 -3.88
N ALA A 188 -11.31 -5.27 -2.68
CA ALA A 188 -12.19 -6.18 -1.97
C ALA A 188 -13.64 -5.77 -2.24
N LEU A 189 -14.32 -6.56 -3.06
CA LEU A 189 -15.69 -6.34 -3.51
C LEU A 189 -16.64 -7.02 -2.53
N ARG A 190 -17.54 -6.26 -1.92
CA ARG A 190 -18.48 -6.78 -0.91
C ARG A 190 -19.88 -6.94 -1.48
N PHE A 191 -20.48 -8.08 -1.22
CA PHE A 191 -21.85 -8.41 -1.58
C PHE A 191 -22.56 -8.99 -0.35
N ASP A 192 -23.78 -8.54 -0.08
CA ASP A 192 -24.62 -9.12 0.97
C ASP A 192 -25.75 -9.92 0.31
N ALA A 193 -25.83 -11.22 0.64
CA ALA A 193 -26.79 -12.13 0.05
C ALA A 193 -28.24 -11.84 0.48
N LEU A 194 -28.46 -11.24 1.66
CA LEU A 194 -29.79 -10.86 2.14
C LEU A 194 -30.28 -9.59 1.44
N GLU A 195 -29.43 -8.55 1.36
CA GLU A 195 -29.76 -7.34 0.61
C GLU A 195 -29.91 -7.61 -0.90
N GLY A 196 -29.08 -8.52 -1.43
CA GLY A 196 -29.06 -8.94 -2.83
C GLY A 196 -29.97 -10.11 -3.19
N GLY A 197 -30.97 -10.45 -2.37
CA GLY A 197 -31.75 -11.70 -2.50
C GLY A 197 -32.30 -11.98 -3.90
N ALA A 198 -32.87 -10.98 -4.58
CA ALA A 198 -33.38 -11.15 -5.94
C ALA A 198 -32.29 -11.51 -6.97
N ALA A 199 -31.05 -11.05 -6.76
CA ALA A 199 -29.90 -11.40 -7.59
C ALA A 199 -29.43 -12.84 -7.34
N VAL A 200 -29.53 -13.29 -6.09
CA VAL A 200 -29.20 -14.66 -5.64
C VAL A 200 -30.21 -15.66 -6.22
N GLU A 201 -31.50 -15.37 -6.10
CA GLU A 201 -32.58 -16.23 -6.62
C GLU A 201 -32.47 -16.45 -8.13
N ARG A 202 -32.24 -15.37 -8.90
CA ARG A 202 -31.98 -15.47 -10.35
C ARG A 202 -30.80 -16.36 -10.74
N ARG A 203 -29.95 -16.74 -9.79
CA ARG A 203 -28.73 -17.53 -9.99
C ARG A 203 -28.79 -18.91 -9.35
N GLY A 204 -29.98 -19.35 -8.95
CA GLY A 204 -30.23 -20.69 -8.40
C GLY A 204 -30.39 -20.72 -6.88
N GLY A 205 -30.46 -19.55 -6.22
CA GLY A 205 -30.72 -19.46 -4.78
C GLY A 205 -29.56 -19.90 -3.89
N GLY A 206 -29.72 -19.70 -2.59
CA GLY A 206 -28.79 -20.16 -1.56
C GLY A 206 -27.35 -19.65 -1.70
N GLU A 207 -26.41 -20.38 -1.11
CA GLU A 207 -24.98 -20.03 -1.09
C GLU A 207 -24.36 -20.07 -2.50
N GLN A 208 -24.78 -21.02 -3.33
CA GLN A 208 -24.30 -21.15 -4.71
C GLN A 208 -24.74 -19.96 -5.57
N GLY A 209 -25.99 -19.52 -5.44
CA GLY A 209 -26.49 -18.31 -6.10
C GLY A 209 -25.75 -17.05 -5.65
N ALA A 210 -25.43 -16.94 -4.37
CA ALA A 210 -24.64 -15.83 -3.82
C ALA A 210 -23.19 -15.82 -4.34
N GLY A 211 -22.53 -16.98 -4.37
CA GLY A 211 -21.20 -17.14 -4.95
C GLY A 211 -21.16 -16.79 -6.44
N ARG A 212 -22.17 -17.21 -7.21
CA ARG A 212 -22.34 -16.81 -8.62
C ARG A 212 -22.58 -15.31 -8.77
N ALA A 213 -23.38 -14.69 -7.90
CA ALA A 213 -23.67 -13.26 -7.95
C ALA A 213 -22.39 -12.43 -7.78
N ILE A 214 -21.60 -12.70 -6.74
CA ILE A 214 -20.36 -11.97 -6.50
C ILE A 214 -19.30 -12.25 -7.57
N ALA A 215 -19.22 -13.48 -8.10
CA ALA A 215 -18.32 -13.82 -9.20
C ALA A 215 -18.66 -13.05 -10.49
N VAL A 216 -19.96 -12.91 -10.81
CA VAL A 216 -20.41 -12.09 -11.94
C VAL A 216 -20.07 -10.61 -11.72
N ALA A 217 -20.27 -10.11 -10.50
CA ALA A 217 -19.96 -8.72 -10.17
C ALA A 217 -18.45 -8.43 -10.26
N ALA A 218 -17.61 -9.34 -9.78
CA ALA A 218 -16.16 -9.23 -9.88
C ALA A 218 -15.67 -9.22 -11.33
N ASN A 219 -16.21 -10.11 -12.18
CA ASN A 219 -15.88 -10.11 -13.61
C ASN A 219 -16.37 -8.85 -14.35
N ARG A 220 -17.48 -8.23 -13.92
CA ARG A 220 -17.91 -6.93 -14.44
C ARG A 220 -16.93 -5.82 -14.05
N VAL A 221 -16.45 -5.80 -12.80
CA VAL A 221 -15.41 -4.85 -12.34
C VAL A 221 -14.11 -5.04 -13.13
N ILE A 222 -13.67 -6.28 -13.36
CA ILE A 222 -12.47 -6.56 -14.17
C ILE A 222 -12.62 -6.04 -15.59
N ARG A 223 -13.78 -6.21 -16.23
CA ARG A 223 -14.04 -5.64 -17.58
C ARG A 223 -13.99 -4.11 -17.59
N VAL A 224 -14.49 -3.45 -16.55
CA VAL A 224 -14.39 -1.99 -16.40
C VAL A 224 -12.94 -1.55 -16.25
N LEU A 225 -12.16 -2.25 -15.42
CA LEU A 225 -10.73 -1.99 -15.28
C LEU A 225 -9.98 -2.21 -16.60
N ASP A 226 -10.27 -3.29 -17.31
CA ASP A 226 -9.64 -3.62 -18.59
C ASP A 226 -9.91 -2.56 -19.67
N SER A 227 -11.14 -2.03 -19.72
CA SER A 227 -11.50 -0.92 -20.62
C SER A 227 -10.74 0.38 -20.33
N ALA A 228 -10.27 0.56 -19.10
CA ALA A 228 -9.41 1.66 -18.68
C ALA A 228 -7.91 1.33 -18.77
N GLY A 229 -7.54 0.20 -19.39
CA GLY A 229 -6.15 -0.25 -19.54
C GLY A 229 -5.54 -0.83 -18.25
N CYS A 230 -6.34 -1.10 -17.23
CA CYS A 230 -5.90 -1.69 -15.95
C CYS A 230 -6.15 -3.20 -15.96
N LYS A 231 -5.08 -3.99 -16.07
CA LYS A 231 -5.19 -5.46 -15.99
C LYS A 231 -5.42 -5.88 -14.55
N ALA A 232 -6.34 -6.83 -14.33
CA ALA A 232 -6.70 -7.30 -13.00
C ALA A 232 -7.16 -8.76 -13.03
N ARG A 233 -7.11 -9.44 -11.88
CA ARG A 233 -7.50 -10.86 -11.74
C ARG A 233 -8.17 -11.13 -10.40
N ILE A 234 -9.09 -12.08 -10.35
CA ILE A 234 -9.69 -12.55 -9.08
C ILE A 234 -8.68 -13.47 -8.37
N LEU A 235 -8.49 -13.28 -7.07
CA LEU A 235 -7.61 -14.12 -6.25
C LEU A 235 -8.31 -15.43 -5.84
N THR A 236 -7.52 -16.49 -5.77
CA THR A 236 -7.90 -17.77 -5.15
C THR A 236 -7.83 -17.70 -3.63
N ALA A 237 -8.42 -18.67 -2.92
CA ALA A 237 -8.39 -18.69 -1.45
C ALA A 237 -6.97 -18.65 -0.85
N PRO A 238 -5.98 -19.44 -1.36
CA PRO A 238 -4.59 -19.34 -0.89
C PRO A 238 -3.95 -17.98 -1.16
N GLU A 239 -4.29 -17.31 -2.26
CA GLU A 239 -3.76 -15.98 -2.58
C GLU A 239 -4.36 -14.88 -1.69
N ILE A 240 -5.63 -15.01 -1.29
CA ILE A 240 -6.24 -14.12 -0.27
C ILE A 240 -5.53 -14.31 1.07
N ALA A 241 -5.24 -15.55 1.46
CA ALA A 241 -4.49 -15.82 2.68
C ALA A 241 -3.07 -15.24 2.61
N SER A 242 -2.37 -15.40 1.47
CA SER A 242 -1.02 -14.87 1.25
C SER A 242 -0.97 -13.34 1.26
N SER A 243 -1.91 -12.67 0.59
CA SER A 243 -2.02 -11.20 0.60
C SER A 243 -2.37 -10.65 1.99
N THR A 244 -3.20 -11.36 2.76
CA THR A 244 -3.46 -11.04 4.17
C THR A 244 -2.19 -11.19 5.01
N ALA A 245 -1.47 -12.29 4.86
CA ALA A 245 -0.21 -12.57 5.55
C ALA A 245 0.88 -11.55 5.20
N GLN A 246 0.90 -11.01 3.97
CA GLN A 246 1.82 -9.95 3.57
C GLN A 246 1.63 -8.69 4.42
N VAL A 247 0.38 -8.30 4.67
CA VAL A 247 0.04 -7.11 5.50
C VAL A 247 0.28 -7.39 7.00
N THR A 248 -0.03 -8.59 7.48
CA THR A 248 0.13 -8.98 8.90
C THR A 248 1.50 -9.55 9.24
N ARG A 249 2.42 -9.66 8.27
CA ARG A 249 3.72 -10.33 8.40
C ARG A 249 3.58 -11.78 8.93
N GLY A 250 2.60 -12.51 8.42
CA GLY A 250 2.38 -13.93 8.72
C GLY A 250 1.53 -14.21 9.97
N VAL A 251 1.17 -13.20 10.76
CA VAL A 251 0.31 -13.39 11.94
C VAL A 251 -1.14 -13.56 11.50
N ALA A 252 -1.83 -14.60 11.99
CA ALA A 252 -3.24 -14.81 11.68
C ALA A 252 -4.12 -13.69 12.30
N GLY A 253 -5.20 -13.31 11.61
CA GLY A 253 -6.03 -12.17 12.03
C GLY A 253 -6.60 -12.26 13.46
N HIS A 254 -6.96 -13.48 13.90
CA HIS A 254 -7.44 -13.75 15.25
C HIS A 254 -6.32 -13.74 16.31
N GLU A 255 -5.08 -14.06 15.94
CA GLU A 255 -3.91 -14.04 16.82
C GLU A 255 -3.30 -12.65 17.00
N VAL A 256 -3.70 -11.69 16.15
CA VAL A 256 -3.26 -10.31 16.28
C VAL A 256 -3.62 -9.79 17.68
N THR A 257 -2.62 -9.37 18.43
CA THR A 257 -2.80 -8.67 19.70
C THR A 257 -2.73 -7.16 19.50
N GLU A 258 -3.14 -6.38 20.50
CA GLU A 258 -2.96 -4.93 20.46
C GLU A 258 -2.53 -4.41 21.82
N THR A 259 -1.69 -3.38 21.78
CA THR A 259 -1.48 -2.46 22.89
C THR A 259 -2.33 -1.22 22.65
N TRP A 260 -2.37 -0.32 23.64
CA TRP A 260 -3.05 0.96 23.48
C TRP A 260 -2.56 1.78 22.27
N ARG A 261 -1.25 1.69 21.95
CA ARG A 261 -0.59 2.55 20.97
C ARG A 261 -0.28 1.87 19.64
N SER A 262 -0.10 0.55 19.62
CA SER A 262 0.28 -0.20 18.44
C SER A 262 -0.21 -1.66 18.51
N THR A 263 -0.19 -2.32 17.36
CA THR A 263 -0.28 -3.78 17.26
C THR A 263 1.12 -4.35 17.07
N PRO A 264 1.67 -5.14 18.01
CA PRO A 264 2.97 -5.76 17.84
C PRO A 264 2.91 -6.83 16.75
N LEU A 265 3.93 -6.88 15.90
CA LEU A 265 4.16 -7.88 14.87
C LEU A 265 5.60 -8.42 14.96
N PRO A 266 5.96 -9.51 14.26
CA PRO A 266 7.34 -10.03 14.28
C PRO A 266 8.38 -8.97 13.87
N GLY A 267 9.18 -8.54 14.85
CA GLY A 267 10.27 -7.57 14.71
C GLY A 267 9.86 -6.11 14.51
N VAL A 268 8.56 -5.78 14.52
CA VAL A 268 8.05 -4.43 14.20
C VAL A 268 6.72 -4.14 14.94
N SER A 269 6.31 -2.89 14.93
CA SER A 269 5.01 -2.45 15.44
C SER A 269 4.17 -1.82 14.33
N ASN A 270 2.88 -2.12 14.34
CA ASN A 270 1.88 -1.49 13.50
C ASN A 270 1.17 -0.35 14.22
N VAL A 271 1.07 0.78 13.53
CA VAL A 271 0.28 1.92 14.00
C VAL A 271 -0.73 2.32 12.92
N GLY A 272 -2.01 2.20 13.27
CA GLY A 272 -3.16 2.56 12.46
C GLY A 272 -3.65 3.98 12.72
N PHE A 273 -4.04 4.64 11.64
CA PHE A 273 -4.62 5.98 11.62
C PHE A 273 -5.85 5.99 10.71
N GLY A 274 -6.88 6.73 11.12
CA GLY A 274 -7.91 7.17 10.19
C GLY A 274 -7.49 8.44 9.48
N ILE A 275 -7.95 8.64 8.25
CA ILE A 275 -7.78 9.89 7.52
C ILE A 275 -9.06 10.70 7.69
N GLU A 276 -8.93 11.93 8.19
CA GLU A 276 -10.07 12.83 8.31
C GLU A 276 -10.65 13.14 6.91
N PRO A 277 -11.98 13.20 6.72
CA PRO A 277 -12.57 13.23 5.38
C PRO A 277 -12.10 14.38 4.48
N ARG A 278 -11.88 15.57 5.04
CA ARG A 278 -11.33 16.73 4.30
C ARG A 278 -9.88 16.56 3.83
N PHE A 279 -9.16 15.61 4.41
CA PHE A 279 -7.78 15.29 4.08
C PHE A 279 -7.69 14.06 3.17
N ILE A 280 -8.81 13.46 2.75
CA ILE A 280 -8.83 12.43 1.70
C ILE A 280 -8.61 13.14 0.37
N THR A 281 -7.34 13.42 0.08
CA THR A 281 -6.87 14.17 -1.09
C THR A 281 -5.60 13.51 -1.60
N THR A 282 -5.29 13.72 -2.87
CA THR A 282 -4.07 13.22 -3.52
C THR A 282 -2.80 13.62 -2.79
N ALA A 283 -2.74 14.87 -2.31
CA ALA A 283 -1.59 15.38 -1.58
C ALA A 283 -1.34 14.59 -0.28
N THR A 284 -2.38 14.34 0.53
CA THR A 284 -2.26 13.54 1.76
C THR A 284 -1.92 12.09 1.44
N LEU A 285 -2.63 11.49 0.47
CA LEU A 285 -2.45 10.09 0.10
C LEU A 285 -1.04 9.82 -0.44
N THR A 286 -0.48 10.75 -1.23
CA THR A 286 0.92 10.71 -1.67
C THR A 286 1.91 10.87 -0.52
N ARG A 287 1.67 11.83 0.40
CA ARG A 287 2.58 12.06 1.54
C ARG A 287 2.65 10.90 2.53
N VAL A 288 1.57 10.12 2.66
CA VAL A 288 1.57 8.89 3.49
C VAL A 288 2.70 7.95 3.06
N TRP A 289 2.99 7.85 1.76
CA TRP A 289 4.06 7.01 1.24
C TRP A 289 5.46 7.61 1.40
N ALA A 290 5.60 8.88 1.76
CA ALA A 290 6.88 9.54 2.07
C ALA A 290 7.39 9.25 3.49
N VAL A 291 6.54 8.71 4.37
CA VAL A 291 6.92 8.39 5.75
C VAL A 291 7.86 7.18 5.74
N ALA A 292 9.04 7.34 6.34
CA ALA A 292 10.02 6.27 6.48
C ALA A 292 9.46 5.15 7.37
N THR A 293 9.07 4.06 6.73
CA THR A 293 8.40 2.91 7.36
C THR A 293 8.86 1.63 6.71
N VAL A 294 8.84 0.53 7.46
CA VAL A 294 9.13 -0.81 6.93
C VAL A 294 8.05 -1.22 5.94
N GLY A 295 6.82 -0.74 6.10
CA GLY A 295 5.71 -1.00 5.18
C GLY A 295 4.57 -0.05 5.45
N THR A 296 3.85 0.32 4.40
CA THR A 296 2.71 1.23 4.47
C THR A 296 1.50 0.56 3.83
N SER A 297 0.32 0.73 4.43
CA SER A 297 -0.94 0.39 3.79
C SER A 297 -1.88 1.58 3.85
N VAL A 298 -2.67 1.76 2.78
CA VAL A 298 -3.74 2.76 2.68
C VAL A 298 -4.97 2.05 2.13
N THR A 299 -6.09 2.15 2.85
CA THR A 299 -7.37 1.63 2.40
C THR A 299 -8.33 2.77 2.18
N ILE A 300 -8.91 2.84 0.98
CA ILE A 300 -10.01 3.75 0.62
C ILE A 300 -11.27 2.91 0.43
N ARG A 301 -12.31 3.23 1.18
CA ARG A 301 -13.56 2.48 1.20
C ARG A 301 -14.64 3.27 0.48
N LEU A 302 -15.20 2.68 -0.56
CA LEU A 302 -16.34 3.21 -1.31
C LEU A 302 -17.60 2.49 -0.83
N ARG A 303 -18.61 3.24 -0.38
CA ARG A 303 -19.92 2.73 0.02
C ARG A 303 -21.03 3.39 -0.78
N PRO A 304 -22.11 2.67 -1.11
CA PRO A 304 -23.22 3.22 -1.87
C PRO A 304 -23.92 4.36 -1.09
N THR A 305 -24.42 5.36 -1.81
CA THR A 305 -25.16 6.52 -1.27
C THR A 305 -26.63 6.55 -1.65
N GLY A 306 -27.09 5.58 -2.47
CA GLY A 306 -28.38 5.60 -3.16
C GLY A 306 -28.34 6.29 -4.52
N GLN A 307 -27.28 7.03 -4.86
CA GLN A 307 -27.11 7.71 -6.14
C GLN A 307 -25.96 7.08 -6.94
N ARG A 308 -26.15 6.92 -8.25
CA ARG A 308 -25.13 6.41 -9.17
C ARG A 308 -24.13 7.53 -9.49
N GLY A 309 -22.85 7.20 -9.59
CA GLY A 309 -21.78 8.19 -9.82
C GLY A 309 -21.28 8.89 -8.55
N GLU A 310 -21.89 8.60 -7.40
CA GLU A 310 -21.43 9.06 -6.09
C GLU A 310 -21.10 7.89 -5.17
N ALA A 311 -20.15 8.10 -4.27
CA ALA A 311 -19.86 7.15 -3.20
C ALA A 311 -19.60 7.88 -1.88
N LYS A 312 -19.94 7.23 -0.77
CA LYS A 312 -19.45 7.61 0.55
C LYS A 312 -18.04 7.03 0.69
N VAL A 313 -17.07 7.92 0.86
CA VAL A 313 -15.64 7.61 0.90
C VAL A 313 -15.12 7.78 2.31
N SER A 314 -14.45 6.76 2.84
CA SER A 314 -13.65 6.85 4.06
C SER A 314 -12.28 6.23 3.84
N ALA A 315 -11.27 6.66 4.60
CA ALA A 315 -9.92 6.14 4.42
C ALA A 315 -9.19 5.89 5.74
N THR A 316 -8.31 4.90 5.73
CA THR A 316 -7.37 4.58 6.80
C THR A 316 -5.99 4.39 6.23
N CYS A 317 -4.96 4.67 7.03
CA CYS A 317 -3.60 4.29 6.71
C CYS A 317 -2.94 3.59 7.90
N ARG A 318 -1.92 2.81 7.59
CA ARG A 318 -1.17 2.01 8.54
C ARG A 318 0.31 2.15 8.24
N PHE A 319 1.10 2.25 9.29
CA PHE A 319 2.56 2.25 9.23
C PHE A 319 3.12 1.06 10.02
N THR A 320 3.89 0.21 9.35
CA THR A 320 4.79 -0.74 9.98
C THR A 320 6.10 -0.03 10.30
N THR A 321 6.50 0.02 11.56
CA THR A 321 7.75 0.67 11.96
C THR A 321 8.43 -0.10 13.08
N ARG A 322 9.76 -0.01 13.15
CA ARG A 322 10.53 -0.52 14.30
C ARG A 322 10.31 0.37 15.53
N ASN A 323 10.19 1.68 15.31
CA ASN A 323 10.01 2.69 16.34
C ASN A 323 8.68 3.44 16.10
N PRO A 324 7.60 3.11 16.83
CA PRO A 324 6.31 3.80 16.72
C PRO A 324 6.45 5.30 16.96
N PRO A 325 5.93 6.17 16.07
CA PRO A 325 5.98 7.61 16.29
C PRO A 325 5.08 8.02 17.47
N GLU A 326 5.54 8.99 18.27
CA GLU A 326 4.77 9.49 19.41
C GLU A 326 3.50 10.24 18.99
N ASN A 327 3.56 10.91 17.84
CA ASN A 327 2.48 11.72 17.28
C ASN A 327 2.19 11.29 15.84
N ALA A 328 1.03 11.68 15.32
CA ALA A 328 0.70 11.45 13.92
C ALA A 328 1.74 12.15 13.01
N PRO A 329 2.35 11.44 12.04
CA PRO A 329 3.45 12.00 11.25
C PRO A 329 2.98 13.04 10.23
N LEU A 330 1.68 13.07 9.92
CA LEU A 330 1.08 13.93 8.90
C LEU A 330 -0.20 14.57 9.42
N ALA A 331 -0.48 15.78 8.94
CA ALA A 331 -1.76 16.44 9.18
C ALA A 331 -2.91 15.62 8.56
N GLY A 332 -4.07 15.62 9.24
CA GLY A 332 -5.25 14.86 8.81
C GLY A 332 -5.28 13.39 9.25
N LEU A 333 -4.17 12.85 9.78
CA LEU A 333 -4.16 11.52 10.37
C LEU A 333 -4.62 11.55 11.83
N VAL A 334 -5.61 10.73 12.15
CA VAL A 334 -6.16 10.58 13.49
C VAL A 334 -5.84 9.19 14.03
N SER A 335 -5.10 9.14 15.14
CA SER A 335 -4.63 7.88 15.71
C SER A 335 -5.78 6.99 16.17
N LEU A 336 -5.70 5.70 15.82
CA LEU A 336 -6.65 4.66 16.26
C LEU A 336 -6.23 4.03 17.60
N ARG A 337 -5.68 4.83 18.53
CA ARG A 337 -5.32 4.37 19.89
C ARG A 337 -6.50 3.68 20.58
N GLY A 338 -6.22 2.54 21.19
CA GLY A 338 -7.22 1.62 21.77
C GLY A 338 -8.03 0.81 20.75
N ARG A 339 -7.71 0.91 19.46
CA ARG A 339 -8.33 0.19 18.33
C ARG A 339 -7.29 -0.15 17.26
N GLN A 340 -6.06 -0.48 17.68
CA GLN A 340 -4.93 -0.66 16.78
C GLN A 340 -5.04 -1.96 15.99
N ARG A 341 -5.62 -3.02 16.58
CA ARG A 341 -5.97 -4.23 15.85
C ARG A 341 -7.02 -3.96 14.80
N ASP A 342 -8.10 -3.25 15.13
CA ASP A 342 -9.10 -2.85 14.12
C ASP A 342 -8.44 -2.01 13.00
N GLY A 343 -7.50 -1.14 13.38
CA GLY A 343 -6.68 -0.36 12.45
C GLY A 343 -5.78 -1.20 11.54
N LEU A 344 -5.27 -2.34 12.00
CA LEU A 344 -4.58 -3.31 11.15
C LEU A 344 -5.58 -4.04 10.24
N LEU A 345 -6.64 -4.59 10.82
CA LEU A 345 -7.61 -5.44 10.13
C LEU A 345 -8.36 -4.70 9.02
N THR A 346 -8.67 -3.42 9.20
CA THR A 346 -9.28 -2.60 8.13
C THR A 346 -8.35 -2.36 6.93
N ASN A 347 -7.06 -2.62 7.05
CA ASN A 347 -6.08 -2.51 5.96
C ASN A 347 -5.80 -3.86 5.27
N LEU A 348 -6.55 -4.91 5.60
CA LEU A 348 -6.48 -6.21 4.92
C LEU A 348 -7.35 -6.22 3.67
N PRO A 349 -6.99 -6.99 2.63
CA PRO A 349 -7.76 -7.12 1.39
C PRO A 349 -9.03 -7.97 1.55
N THR A 350 -9.57 -8.09 2.76
CA THR A 350 -10.70 -8.95 3.13
C THR A 350 -11.98 -8.17 3.47
N ALA A 351 -11.90 -6.84 3.56
CA ALA A 351 -13.01 -5.91 3.79
C ALA A 351 -14.03 -6.34 4.86
N LEU A 352 -13.80 -5.93 6.11
CA LEU A 352 -14.63 -6.26 7.27
C LEU A 352 -15.81 -5.28 7.42
N ALA A 353 -17.03 -5.78 7.24
CA ALA A 353 -18.27 -5.01 7.42
C ALA A 353 -18.35 -4.31 8.80
N ALA A 354 -17.96 -5.03 9.85
CA ALA A 354 -17.94 -4.52 11.22
C ALA A 354 -17.04 -3.29 11.43
N LEU A 355 -16.11 -3.01 10.50
CA LEU A 355 -15.16 -1.92 10.59
C LEU A 355 -15.52 -0.71 9.71
N ASP A 356 -16.67 -0.69 9.04
CA ASP A 356 -17.09 0.46 8.21
C ASP A 356 -17.16 1.77 9.00
N GLY A 357 -17.51 1.69 10.29
CA GLY A 357 -17.58 2.82 11.21
C GLY A 357 -16.27 3.19 11.89
N ILE A 358 -15.12 2.61 11.50
CA ILE A 358 -13.82 2.94 12.12
C ILE A 358 -13.38 4.38 11.81
N THR A 359 -13.77 4.89 10.65
CA THR A 359 -13.51 6.26 10.20
C THR A 359 -14.78 6.90 9.63
N PRO A 360 -15.01 8.20 9.87
CA PRO A 360 -16.09 8.92 9.21
C PRO A 360 -15.84 8.96 7.70
N GLY A 361 -16.92 8.99 6.92
CA GLY A 361 -16.87 9.13 5.47
C GLY A 361 -17.50 10.43 4.98
N VAL A 362 -17.13 10.84 3.78
CA VAL A 362 -17.65 12.01 3.05
C VAL A 362 -18.21 11.55 1.70
N ARG A 363 -19.25 12.21 1.20
CA ARG A 363 -19.74 11.93 -0.16
C ARG A 363 -18.80 12.56 -1.18
N MET A 364 -18.45 11.81 -2.21
CA MET A 364 -17.66 12.28 -3.35
C MET A 364 -18.34 11.88 -4.65
N ASP A 365 -18.34 12.79 -5.61
CA ASP A 365 -18.74 12.53 -6.98
C ASP A 365 -17.59 11.89 -7.78
N GLY A 366 -17.88 11.44 -9.00
CA GLY A 366 -16.89 10.81 -9.89
C GLY A 366 -15.65 11.68 -10.14
N GLY A 367 -15.83 12.98 -10.41
CA GLY A 367 -14.70 13.88 -10.67
C GLY A 367 -13.76 14.01 -9.47
N THR A 368 -14.31 14.16 -8.26
CA THR A 368 -13.52 14.21 -7.03
C THR A 368 -12.83 12.86 -6.75
N LEU A 369 -13.51 11.75 -7.02
CA LEU A 369 -12.94 10.40 -6.88
C LEU A 369 -11.73 10.19 -7.79
N ASP A 370 -11.82 10.54 -9.08
CA ASP A 370 -10.70 10.43 -10.02
C ASP A 370 -9.57 11.38 -9.68
N SER A 371 -9.89 12.56 -9.11
CA SER A 371 -8.87 13.52 -8.66
C SER A 371 -7.94 12.95 -7.58
N LEU A 372 -8.37 11.92 -6.82
CA LEU A 372 -7.54 11.24 -5.82
C LEU A 372 -6.27 10.59 -6.41
N ALA A 373 -6.27 10.34 -7.73
CA ALA A 373 -5.13 9.85 -8.51
C ALA A 373 -4.37 8.69 -7.84
N LEU A 374 -5.10 7.61 -7.56
CA LEU A 374 -4.56 6.43 -6.87
C LEU A 374 -3.66 5.62 -7.81
N PRO A 375 -2.35 5.45 -7.53
CA PRO A 375 -1.47 4.72 -8.44
C PRO A 375 -1.70 3.21 -8.40
N LEU A 376 -1.63 2.55 -9.56
CA LEU A 376 -1.84 1.10 -9.70
C LEU A 376 -0.75 0.23 -9.07
N ALA A 377 0.48 0.75 -8.97
CA ALA A 377 1.66 -0.03 -8.58
C ALA A 377 2.76 0.86 -7.97
N GLY A 378 3.85 0.21 -7.54
CA GLY A 378 5.04 0.89 -7.02
C GLY A 378 5.84 1.54 -8.13
N CYS A 379 6.65 2.57 -7.85
CA CYS A 379 7.47 3.23 -8.86
C CYS A 379 8.76 2.49 -9.21
N GLY A 380 9.05 1.37 -8.54
CA GLY A 380 10.35 0.70 -8.65
C GLY A 380 11.45 1.50 -8.00
N GLN A 381 12.64 1.49 -8.61
CA GLN A 381 13.80 2.16 -8.06
C GLN A 381 14.04 3.52 -8.71
N LEU A 382 14.68 4.43 -7.99
CA LEU A 382 15.18 5.68 -8.57
C LEU A 382 16.26 5.36 -9.62
N VAL A 383 16.09 5.87 -10.83
CA VAL A 383 17.04 5.71 -11.94
C VAL A 383 17.92 6.96 -12.07
N GLY A 384 17.33 8.15 -11.98
CA GLY A 384 18.05 9.42 -12.05
C GLY A 384 17.14 10.61 -11.78
N SER A 385 17.59 11.81 -12.12
CA SER A 385 16.76 13.02 -12.11
C SER A 385 16.57 13.59 -13.51
N ASP A 386 15.39 14.12 -13.79
CA ASP A 386 15.12 14.86 -15.02
C ASP A 386 15.76 16.27 -14.99
N ARG A 387 15.60 17.01 -16.09
CA ARG A 387 16.14 18.38 -16.23
C ARG A 387 15.52 19.39 -15.25
N ASN A 388 14.36 19.07 -14.66
CA ASN A 388 13.68 19.90 -13.66
C ASN A 388 14.05 19.50 -12.22
N GLY A 389 14.92 18.51 -12.04
CA GLY A 389 15.33 18.00 -10.73
C GLY A 389 14.31 17.05 -10.09
N HIS A 390 13.29 16.59 -10.82
CA HIS A 390 12.41 15.53 -10.33
C HIS A 390 13.12 14.19 -10.41
N GLY A 391 12.97 13.38 -9.36
CA GLY A 391 13.44 11.99 -9.39
C GLY A 391 12.61 11.19 -10.39
N VAL A 392 13.25 10.41 -11.24
CA VAL A 392 12.59 9.50 -12.17
C VAL A 392 12.88 8.08 -11.72
N ALA A 393 11.82 7.34 -11.42
CA ALA A 393 11.88 5.97 -10.97
C ALA A 393 11.28 5.04 -12.02
N ALA A 394 11.86 3.84 -12.11
CA ALA A 394 11.41 2.78 -13.01
C ALA A 394 11.54 1.42 -12.32
N ARG A 395 10.70 0.48 -12.76
CA ARG A 395 10.83 -0.92 -12.38
C ARG A 395 11.82 -1.58 -13.35
N ILE A 396 12.90 -2.12 -12.82
CA ILE A 396 13.91 -2.85 -13.59
C ILE A 396 13.98 -4.34 -13.22
N SER A 397 13.10 -4.78 -12.32
CA SER A 397 13.00 -6.14 -11.81
C SER A 397 11.60 -6.38 -11.24
N GLY A 398 11.14 -7.63 -11.34
CA GLY A 398 9.92 -8.12 -10.71
C GLY A 398 8.72 -8.23 -11.65
N PRO A 399 7.52 -8.46 -11.11
CA PRO A 399 6.34 -8.79 -11.91
C PRO A 399 6.02 -7.74 -12.97
N GLY A 400 5.91 -8.15 -14.23
CA GLY A 400 5.61 -7.26 -15.35
C GLY A 400 6.82 -6.55 -15.97
N VAL A 401 8.05 -6.92 -15.59
CA VAL A 401 9.31 -6.53 -16.26
C VAL A 401 10.07 -7.81 -16.58
N ASN A 402 10.14 -8.20 -17.84
CA ASN A 402 10.78 -9.46 -18.25
C ASN A 402 12.18 -9.21 -18.83
N THR A 403 12.36 -8.10 -19.54
CA THR A 403 13.58 -7.76 -20.28
C THR A 403 13.95 -6.30 -20.06
N VAL A 404 15.17 -6.09 -19.61
CA VAL A 404 15.82 -4.78 -19.46
C VAL A 404 17.09 -4.77 -20.31
N LEU A 405 17.25 -3.76 -21.16
CA LEU A 405 18.48 -3.57 -21.91
C LEU A 405 19.28 -2.40 -21.34
N VAL A 406 20.56 -2.61 -21.06
CA VAL A 406 21.47 -1.60 -20.56
C VAL A 406 22.66 -1.50 -21.51
N ALA A 407 22.93 -0.29 -21.99
CA ALA A 407 24.13 0.03 -22.75
C ALA A 407 24.91 1.11 -21.99
N GLY A 408 26.09 0.80 -21.48
CA GLY A 408 26.88 1.75 -20.71
C GLY A 408 28.04 1.11 -19.98
N GLU A 409 28.60 1.85 -19.02
CA GLU A 409 29.65 1.35 -18.13
C GLU A 409 29.13 0.27 -17.19
N LEU A 410 30.04 -0.59 -16.73
CA LEU A 410 29.74 -1.54 -15.67
C LEU A 410 29.26 -0.84 -14.38
N TYR A 411 29.73 0.37 -14.12
CA TYR A 411 29.26 1.20 -13.00
C TYR A 411 27.75 1.42 -13.03
N LEU A 412 27.19 1.75 -14.20
CA LEU A 412 25.74 1.94 -14.36
C LEU A 412 25.00 0.64 -14.02
N ALA A 413 25.47 -0.50 -14.55
CA ALA A 413 24.89 -1.80 -14.24
C ALA A 413 24.96 -2.11 -12.74
N GLN A 414 26.11 -1.95 -12.11
CA GLN A 414 26.29 -2.18 -10.67
C GLN A 414 25.39 -1.30 -9.82
N GLN A 415 25.21 -0.02 -10.18
CA GLN A 415 24.27 0.88 -9.50
C GLN A 415 22.82 0.39 -9.64
N LEU A 416 22.41 0.00 -10.85
CA LEU A 416 21.07 -0.54 -11.09
C LEU A 416 20.83 -1.80 -10.27
N ILE A 417 21.80 -2.71 -10.20
CA ILE A 417 21.71 -3.95 -9.42
C ILE A 417 21.72 -3.72 -7.91
N PHE A 418 22.57 -2.81 -7.41
CA PHE A 418 22.60 -2.44 -6.00
C PHE A 418 21.22 -1.95 -5.53
N ARG A 419 20.58 -1.09 -6.33
CA ARG A 419 19.23 -0.58 -6.05
C ARG A 419 18.15 -1.65 -6.25
N ALA A 420 18.32 -2.57 -7.19
CA ALA A 420 17.38 -3.66 -7.39
C ALA A 420 17.32 -4.54 -6.14
N ILE A 421 18.48 -4.86 -5.56
CA ILE A 421 18.59 -5.62 -4.31
C ILE A 421 17.96 -4.82 -3.15
N ALA A 422 18.25 -3.52 -3.05
CA ALA A 422 17.65 -2.65 -2.03
C ALA A 422 16.12 -2.58 -2.14
N THR A 423 15.56 -2.83 -3.33
CA THR A 423 14.11 -2.87 -3.59
C THR A 423 13.51 -4.28 -3.60
N GLY A 424 14.34 -5.32 -3.38
CA GLY A 424 13.91 -6.69 -3.11
C GLY A 424 14.22 -7.73 -4.18
N ALA A 425 14.99 -7.37 -5.21
CA ALA A 425 15.45 -8.31 -6.21
C ALA A 425 16.40 -9.35 -5.62
N LEU A 426 16.33 -10.57 -6.17
CA LEU A 426 17.28 -11.65 -5.98
C LEU A 426 18.05 -11.77 -7.30
N VAL A 427 19.29 -11.30 -7.33
CA VAL A 427 20.07 -11.12 -8.56
C VAL A 427 21.16 -12.19 -8.73
N LEU A 428 21.11 -12.90 -9.85
CA LEU A 428 22.18 -13.78 -10.32
C LEU A 428 22.89 -13.13 -11.51
N VAL A 429 24.22 -13.06 -11.49
CA VAL A 429 25.02 -12.44 -12.55
C VAL A 429 25.76 -13.50 -13.36
N HIS A 430 25.46 -13.61 -14.64
CA HIS A 430 26.26 -14.33 -15.63
C HIS A 430 27.19 -13.35 -16.34
N THR A 431 28.48 -13.62 -16.33
CA THR A 431 29.50 -12.74 -16.87
C THR A 431 30.76 -13.51 -17.24
N ASP A 432 31.51 -13.02 -18.22
CA ASP A 432 32.86 -13.47 -18.58
C ASP A 432 33.96 -12.75 -17.77
N ARG A 433 33.58 -11.76 -16.95
CA ARG A 433 34.47 -10.93 -16.12
C ARG A 433 34.07 -10.94 -14.63
N PRO A 434 34.01 -12.12 -13.97
CA PRO A 434 33.53 -12.25 -12.60
C PRO A 434 34.26 -11.36 -11.58
N GLN A 435 35.57 -11.15 -11.76
CA GLN A 435 36.40 -10.27 -10.94
C GLN A 435 35.89 -8.83 -10.87
N ALA A 436 35.18 -8.37 -11.90
CA ALA A 436 34.65 -7.02 -11.94
C ALA A 436 33.43 -6.83 -11.02
N TRP A 437 32.79 -7.93 -10.59
CA TRP A 437 31.63 -7.94 -9.70
C TRP A 437 31.99 -8.25 -8.23
N THR A 438 33.18 -8.77 -7.97
CA THR A 438 33.64 -9.20 -6.64
C THR A 438 33.54 -8.11 -5.58
N ALA A 439 33.94 -6.87 -5.90
CA ALA A 439 33.85 -5.77 -4.95
C ALA A 439 32.40 -5.52 -4.45
N LEU A 440 31.42 -5.62 -5.36
CA LEU A 440 30.01 -5.44 -5.02
C LEU A 440 29.47 -6.65 -4.23
N THR A 441 29.78 -7.88 -4.63
CA THR A 441 29.32 -9.08 -3.91
C THR A 441 29.86 -9.13 -2.49
N ASP A 442 31.15 -8.85 -2.31
CA ASP A 442 31.84 -8.93 -1.03
C ASP A 442 31.36 -7.82 -0.08
N SER A 443 31.24 -6.59 -0.59
CA SER A 443 30.73 -5.45 0.20
C SER A 443 29.28 -5.64 0.63
N MET A 444 28.46 -6.30 -0.20
CA MET A 444 27.06 -6.59 0.10
C MET A 444 26.90 -7.72 1.12
N GLY A 445 27.75 -8.76 1.07
CA GLY A 445 27.76 -9.85 2.04
C GLY A 445 26.45 -10.65 2.14
N VAL A 446 25.66 -10.69 1.05
CA VAL A 446 24.33 -11.34 1.01
C VAL A 446 24.22 -12.33 -0.17
N PRO A 447 24.87 -13.51 -0.08
CA PRO A 447 24.93 -14.48 -1.19
C PRO A 447 23.56 -15.02 -1.63
N ASP A 448 22.56 -15.00 -0.74
CA ASP A 448 21.17 -15.38 -1.05
C ASP A 448 20.42 -14.30 -1.85
N ARG A 449 21.00 -13.09 -2.00
CA ARG A 449 20.40 -11.93 -2.68
C ARG A 449 21.18 -11.49 -3.91
N LEU A 450 22.50 -11.64 -3.90
CA LEU A 450 23.37 -11.31 -5.01
C LEU A 450 24.46 -12.37 -5.14
N ARG A 451 24.57 -12.97 -6.33
CA ARG A 451 25.59 -13.99 -6.60
C ARG A 451 26.07 -13.93 -8.05
N VAL A 452 27.33 -14.26 -8.28
CA VAL A 452 27.89 -14.49 -9.62
C VAL A 452 27.75 -15.99 -9.94
N SER A 453 27.24 -16.30 -11.12
CA SER A 453 27.08 -17.67 -11.63
C SER A 453 28.40 -18.42 -11.57
N GLY A 454 28.36 -19.69 -11.15
CA GLY A 454 29.56 -20.51 -10.96
C GLY A 454 30.38 -20.18 -9.69
N GLN A 455 29.98 -19.15 -8.91
CA GLN A 455 30.56 -18.87 -7.60
C GLN A 455 29.55 -19.21 -6.48
N GLY A 456 29.95 -20.10 -5.57
CA GLY A 456 29.15 -20.52 -4.40
C GLY A 456 28.34 -21.81 -4.60
N GLY A 457 27.80 -22.33 -3.50
CA GLY A 457 26.91 -23.50 -3.50
C GLY A 457 25.43 -23.12 -3.41
N GLY A 458 24.54 -23.89 -4.05
CA GLY A 458 23.09 -23.79 -3.86
C GLY A 458 22.29 -23.48 -5.13
N PRO A 459 20.96 -23.71 -5.11
CA PRO A 459 20.11 -23.67 -6.30
C PRO A 459 19.96 -22.25 -6.86
N GLU A 460 20.31 -22.06 -8.13
CA GLU A 460 20.14 -20.80 -8.88
C GLU A 460 18.66 -20.48 -9.18
N GLY A 461 17.77 -21.47 -9.06
CA GLY A 461 16.33 -21.31 -9.26
C GLY A 461 15.62 -20.43 -8.21
N ALA A 462 16.32 -19.96 -7.17
CA ALA A 462 15.78 -19.02 -6.20
C ALA A 462 15.83 -17.56 -6.69
N PHE A 463 16.70 -17.24 -7.65
CA PHE A 463 16.87 -15.88 -8.15
C PHE A 463 15.72 -15.49 -9.09
N ASN A 464 15.24 -14.26 -8.93
CA ASN A 464 14.11 -13.70 -9.70
C ASN A 464 14.56 -12.66 -10.73
N THR A 465 15.85 -12.32 -10.74
CA THR A 465 16.49 -11.42 -11.70
C THR A 465 17.82 -12.04 -12.14
N VAL A 466 18.05 -12.06 -13.44
CA VAL A 466 19.28 -12.60 -14.04
C VAL A 466 19.94 -11.50 -14.86
N VAL A 467 21.21 -11.24 -14.61
CA VAL A 467 22.02 -10.25 -15.34
C VAL A 467 22.95 -10.99 -16.27
N PHE A 468 22.89 -10.65 -17.56
CA PHE A 468 23.84 -11.11 -18.57
C PHE A 468 24.77 -9.95 -18.91
N ASP A 469 25.97 -9.97 -18.32
CA ASP A 469 26.97 -8.92 -18.50
C ASP A 469 28.04 -9.36 -19.51
N GLY A 470 27.97 -8.80 -20.72
CA GLY A 470 28.89 -9.09 -21.83
C GLY A 470 28.72 -10.47 -22.49
N VAL A 471 27.83 -11.31 -21.96
CA VAL A 471 27.62 -12.70 -22.41
C VAL A 471 26.25 -12.87 -23.07
N GLU A 472 26.14 -13.83 -23.98
CA GLU A 472 24.84 -14.24 -24.50
C GLU A 472 24.02 -14.94 -23.39
N GLY A 473 22.76 -14.53 -23.26
CA GLY A 473 21.86 -15.03 -22.24
C GLY A 473 20.62 -15.69 -22.83
N LEU A 474 20.25 -16.85 -22.31
CA LEU A 474 18.98 -17.50 -22.64
C LEU A 474 17.80 -16.65 -22.15
N SER A 475 16.67 -16.79 -22.84
CA SER A 475 15.42 -16.18 -22.37
C SER A 475 15.09 -16.69 -20.97
N PRO A 476 14.87 -15.80 -19.99
CA PRO A 476 14.56 -16.21 -18.62
C PRO A 476 13.22 -16.94 -18.57
N ARG A 477 13.06 -17.79 -17.56
CA ARG A 477 11.77 -18.43 -17.24
C ARG A 477 10.70 -17.38 -16.95
N ALA A 478 9.43 -17.77 -17.11
CA ALA A 478 8.31 -16.91 -16.77
C ALA A 478 8.42 -16.37 -15.32
N GLY A 479 8.25 -15.07 -15.16
CA GLY A 479 8.34 -14.39 -13.86
C GLY A 479 9.76 -14.03 -13.40
N VAL A 480 10.80 -14.31 -14.21
CA VAL A 480 12.17 -13.83 -13.99
C VAL A 480 12.50 -12.69 -14.94
N THR A 481 13.08 -11.63 -14.41
CA THR A 481 13.59 -10.51 -15.20
C THR A 481 15.00 -10.82 -15.72
N ALA A 482 15.25 -10.67 -17.02
CA ALA A 482 16.58 -10.64 -17.60
C ALA A 482 17.04 -9.20 -17.83
N ILE A 483 18.27 -8.90 -17.41
CA ILE A 483 18.94 -7.62 -17.61
C ILE A 483 20.18 -7.88 -18.47
N TYR A 484 20.18 -7.37 -19.70
CA TYR A 484 21.31 -7.51 -20.61
C TYR A 484 22.17 -6.25 -20.56
N VAL A 485 23.45 -6.42 -20.22
CA VAL A 485 24.40 -5.32 -20.05
C VAL A 485 25.49 -5.42 -21.10
N TYR A 486 25.59 -4.37 -21.92
CA TYR A 486 26.60 -4.23 -22.96
C TYR A 486 27.21 -2.82 -22.96
N GLY A 487 28.33 -2.63 -23.65
CA GLY A 487 28.94 -1.31 -23.78
C GLY A 487 28.20 -0.41 -24.79
N HIS A 488 27.51 -1.00 -25.76
CA HIS A 488 26.84 -0.25 -26.83
C HIS A 488 25.53 -0.91 -27.29
N PRO A 489 24.48 -0.16 -27.65
CA PRO A 489 23.18 -0.73 -28.05
C PRO A 489 23.23 -1.68 -29.26
N ARG A 490 24.25 -1.54 -30.13
CA ARG A 490 24.45 -2.45 -31.28
C ARG A 490 24.73 -3.91 -30.87
N GLN A 491 25.15 -4.13 -29.63
CA GLN A 491 25.43 -5.45 -29.08
C GLN A 491 24.21 -6.08 -28.42
N TRP A 492 23.08 -5.37 -28.33
CA TRP A 492 21.89 -5.90 -27.68
C TRP A 492 21.29 -7.08 -28.45
N PRO A 493 20.71 -8.05 -27.73
CA PRO A 493 19.92 -9.10 -28.36
C PRO A 493 18.70 -8.51 -29.09
N ARG A 494 18.23 -9.20 -30.13
CA ARG A 494 17.03 -8.82 -30.89
C ARG A 494 15.75 -9.26 -30.16
N VAL A 495 15.48 -8.60 -29.04
CA VAL A 495 14.30 -8.82 -28.19
C VAL A 495 13.63 -7.48 -27.91
N ASP A 496 12.31 -7.49 -27.70
CA ASP A 496 11.56 -6.29 -27.35
C ASP A 496 11.67 -6.02 -25.85
N PRO A 497 12.30 -4.91 -25.41
CA PRO A 497 12.49 -4.63 -24.00
C PRO A 497 11.32 -3.86 -23.40
N GLU A 498 10.98 -4.16 -22.15
CA GLU A 498 10.07 -3.30 -21.38
C GLU A 498 10.72 -1.95 -21.01
N ILE A 499 12.05 -1.96 -20.84
CA ILE A 499 12.85 -0.77 -20.57
C ILE A 499 14.26 -0.91 -21.16
N SER A 500 14.73 0.16 -21.78
CA SER A 500 16.11 0.30 -22.24
C SER A 500 16.76 1.53 -21.61
N ILE A 501 18.03 1.40 -21.25
CA ILE A 501 18.83 2.43 -20.58
C ILE A 501 20.14 2.57 -21.35
N VAL A 502 20.39 3.75 -21.89
CA VAL A 502 21.59 4.04 -22.68
C VAL A 502 22.38 5.16 -22.00
N GLN A 503 23.61 4.88 -21.62
CA GLN A 503 24.61 5.88 -21.27
C GLN A 503 25.39 6.24 -22.53
N PRO A 504 25.27 7.47 -23.05
CA PRO A 504 26.01 7.90 -24.24
C PRO A 504 27.51 7.69 -24.05
N PHE A 505 28.14 7.08 -25.05
CA PHE A 505 29.57 6.74 -25.07
C PHE A 505 30.07 5.86 -23.91
N ALA A 506 29.15 5.30 -23.11
CA ALA A 506 29.48 4.62 -21.86
C ALA A 506 30.42 5.48 -20.99
N LEU A 507 30.01 6.72 -20.71
CA LEU A 507 30.80 7.69 -19.94
C LEU A 507 29.89 8.69 -19.21
N GLY A 508 30.37 9.23 -18.08
CA GLY A 508 29.71 10.34 -17.39
C GLY A 508 28.40 9.97 -16.68
N ASP A 509 27.55 10.97 -16.41
CA ASP A 509 26.35 10.83 -15.59
C ASP A 509 25.04 10.91 -16.39
N LYS A 510 25.10 11.08 -17.71
CA LYS A 510 23.91 11.20 -18.56
C LYS A 510 23.46 9.83 -19.01
N ILE A 511 22.16 9.59 -18.91
CA ILE A 511 21.52 8.40 -19.46
C ILE A 511 20.23 8.79 -20.16
N THR A 512 19.86 8.04 -21.18
CA THR A 512 18.53 8.07 -21.78
C THR A 512 17.81 6.81 -21.37
N VAL A 513 16.62 6.95 -20.78
CA VAL A 513 15.74 5.84 -20.45
C VAL A 513 14.58 5.85 -21.41
N GLU A 514 14.33 4.70 -22.03
CA GLU A 514 13.27 4.51 -23.00
C GLU A 514 12.41 3.31 -22.62
N THR A 515 11.11 3.51 -22.68
CA THR A 515 10.03 2.52 -22.49
C THR A 515 9.17 2.60 -23.75
N GLY A 516 8.28 1.63 -23.98
CA GLY A 516 7.43 1.62 -25.19
C GLY A 516 6.59 2.89 -25.44
N ARG A 517 6.44 3.78 -24.44
CA ARG A 517 5.68 5.04 -24.55
C ARG A 517 6.47 6.31 -24.27
N THR A 518 7.60 6.21 -23.57
CA THR A 518 8.29 7.40 -23.06
C THR A 518 9.80 7.25 -23.20
N ARG A 519 10.43 8.34 -23.64
CA ARG A 519 11.88 8.51 -23.68
C ARG A 519 12.24 9.76 -22.90
N VAL A 520 13.13 9.62 -21.92
CA VAL A 520 13.52 10.72 -21.03
C VAL A 520 15.03 10.70 -20.81
N ASP A 521 15.66 11.86 -20.98
CA ASP A 521 17.05 12.07 -20.59
C ASP A 521 17.13 12.35 -19.10
N LEU A 522 17.96 11.58 -18.41
CA LEU A 522 18.18 11.68 -16.97
C LEU A 522 19.65 11.95 -16.67
N THR A 523 19.87 12.46 -15.48
CA THR A 523 21.19 12.53 -14.84
C THR A 523 21.23 11.50 -13.72
N LEU A 524 22.27 10.68 -13.66
CA LEU A 524 22.48 9.72 -12.57
C LEU A 524 22.62 10.49 -11.27
N VAL A 525 21.84 10.07 -10.27
CA VAL A 525 21.92 10.58 -8.91
C VAL A 525 22.67 9.52 -8.11
N THR A 526 23.69 9.88 -7.34
CA THR A 526 24.40 8.98 -6.42
C THR A 526 24.73 9.72 -5.14
N ILE A 527 24.94 8.98 -4.05
CA ILE A 527 25.45 9.51 -2.78
C ILE A 527 26.78 8.83 -2.44
N ALA A 528 27.61 9.49 -1.63
CA ALA A 528 28.93 8.97 -1.27
C ALA A 528 28.89 7.56 -0.67
N SER A 529 27.85 7.25 0.12
CA SER A 529 27.65 5.92 0.71
C SER A 529 27.18 4.86 -0.29
N GLU A 530 26.68 5.23 -1.48
CA GLU A 530 26.43 4.26 -2.56
C GLU A 530 27.75 4.01 -3.31
N THR A 531 28.46 5.08 -3.66
CA THR A 531 29.79 5.06 -4.29
C THR A 531 30.82 4.23 -3.52
N SER A 532 30.71 4.13 -2.18
CA SER A 532 31.59 3.26 -1.40
C SER A 532 31.39 1.76 -1.65
N PHE A 533 30.23 1.33 -2.17
CA PHE A 533 29.95 -0.07 -2.52
C PHE A 533 30.26 -0.39 -3.99
N ILE A 534 29.97 0.55 -4.90
CA ILE A 534 30.04 0.32 -6.36
C ILE A 534 31.23 1.01 -7.05
N GLY A 535 32.01 1.82 -6.33
CA GLY A 535 33.07 2.64 -6.92
C GLY A 535 32.54 3.93 -7.56
N ARG A 536 33.30 4.52 -8.49
CA ARG A 536 32.98 5.79 -9.18
C ARG A 536 32.84 5.57 -10.70
N PRO A 537 31.96 6.34 -11.38
CA PRO A 537 31.91 6.33 -12.85
C PRO A 537 33.22 6.87 -13.43
N ARG A 538 33.54 6.53 -14.69
CA ARG A 538 34.67 7.19 -15.35
C ARG A 538 34.33 8.65 -15.61
N ALA A 539 35.29 9.54 -15.37
CA ALA A 539 35.12 10.96 -15.61
C ALA A 539 34.88 11.20 -17.10
N GLY A 540 33.81 11.93 -17.42
CA GLY A 540 33.63 12.49 -18.74
C GLY A 540 34.48 13.74 -18.87
N ASP A 541 35.69 13.62 -19.43
CA ASP A 541 36.46 14.82 -19.76
C ASP A 541 35.69 15.61 -20.83
N ALA A 542 35.34 16.85 -20.51
CA ALA A 542 34.65 17.79 -21.39
C ALA A 542 35.46 18.18 -22.66
N HIS A 543 36.56 17.48 -22.96
CA HIS A 543 37.47 17.73 -24.07
C HIS A 543 37.29 16.79 -25.27
N GLN A 544 36.38 15.81 -25.21
CA GLN A 544 36.12 14.90 -26.36
C GLN A 544 34.81 15.20 -27.12
N MET A 545 34.15 16.34 -26.84
CA MET A 545 32.95 16.78 -27.57
C MET A 545 33.22 17.90 -28.60
N ALA A 546 34.47 18.08 -29.04
CA ALA A 546 34.84 19.02 -30.10
C ALA A 546 35.07 18.29 -31.43
#